data_AF-A0A1B9F8Z3-F1
#
_entry.id   AF-A0A1B9F8Z3-F1
#
_cell.length_a   1.000
_cell.length_b   1.000
_cell.length_c   1.000
_cell.angle_alpha   90.00
_cell.angle_beta   90.00
_cell.angle_gamma   90.00
#
_symmetry.space_group_name_H-M   'P 1'
#
loop_
_entity.id
_entity.type
_entity.pdbx_description
1 polymer ?
#
loop_
_entity_poly.entity_id
_entity_poly.type
_entity_poly.pdbx_seq_one_letter_code
_entity_poly.pdbx_strand_id
1 'polypeptide(L)'
;MLSSDKDIFKKAKLTADAGFHTKKNMEMVFSQGIDAYIADRHFRKRDPRFRDRNRFKQIARKERKSRWFTSRDFIFDMEQQICICPAWKHLYVKNKNFVTRNGYKAIAFMGKKTECRVCKLRERCLRYPDRTEIRQVHFFMARRIVQAAPS
;
A
#
# COMPACT_ATOMS: atom_id res chain seq x y z
N MET A 1 12.26 43.53 20.26
CA MET A 1 10.85 43.81 20.62
C MET A 1 10.10 44.14 19.35
N LEU A 2 9.37 43.18 18.77
CA LEU A 2 8.49 43.44 17.63
C LEU A 2 7.16 43.92 18.18
N SER A 3 6.90 45.21 17.97
CA SER A 3 5.72 45.91 18.45
C SER A 3 4.52 45.67 17.53
N SER A 4 3.35 45.55 18.19
CA SER A 4 2.00 45.75 17.66
C SER A 4 1.35 44.57 16.93
N ASP A 5 0.92 43.58 17.73
CA ASP A 5 -0.21 42.68 17.44
C ASP A 5 -1.49 43.51 17.22
N LYS A 6 -1.62 44.12 16.04
CA LYS A 6 -2.95 44.40 15.50
C LYS A 6 -3.57 43.04 15.27
N ASP A 7 -4.56 42.69 16.07
CA ASP A 7 -5.31 41.44 15.97
C ASP A 7 -6.05 41.39 14.63
N ILE A 8 -5.34 40.91 13.58
CA ILE A 8 -5.81 40.82 12.21
C ILE A 8 -7.09 39.97 12.15
N PHE A 9 -7.25 39.04 13.09
CA PHE A 9 -8.41 38.15 13.19
C PHE A 9 -9.69 38.84 13.65
N LYS A 10 -9.64 40.07 14.18
CA LYS A 10 -10.85 40.88 14.43
C LYS A 10 -11.49 41.42 13.15
N LYS A 11 -10.74 41.49 12.05
CA LYS A 11 -11.20 42.03 10.75
C LYS A 11 -11.24 40.98 9.64
N ALA A 12 -10.43 39.93 9.74
CA ALA A 12 -10.28 38.91 8.72
C ALA A 12 -10.86 37.56 9.16
N LYS A 13 -11.47 36.85 8.21
CA LYS A 13 -11.97 35.48 8.41
C LYS A 13 -10.86 34.48 8.13
N LEU A 14 -10.69 33.51 9.01
CA LEU A 14 -9.69 32.46 8.86
C LEU A 14 -10.30 31.23 8.17
N THR A 15 -9.72 30.77 7.06
CA THR A 15 -10.15 29.52 6.41
C THR A 15 -9.01 28.50 6.43
N ALA A 16 -9.30 27.26 6.83
CA ALA A 16 -8.31 26.18 6.84
C ALA A 16 -8.71 25.03 5.93
N ASP A 17 -7.77 24.54 5.13
CA ASP A 17 -7.95 23.34 4.31
C ASP A 17 -8.15 22.08 5.18
N ALA A 18 -8.82 21.08 4.62
CA ALA A 18 -9.15 19.82 5.31
C ALA A 18 -7.90 19.02 5.75
N GLY A 19 -6.72 19.33 5.20
CA GLY A 19 -5.44 18.74 5.61
C GLY A 19 -4.74 19.45 6.79
N PHE A 20 -5.17 20.67 7.16
CA PHE A 20 -4.38 21.57 8.01
C PHE A 20 -5.12 22.03 9.28
N HIS A 21 -5.69 21.08 10.04
CA HIS A 21 -6.21 21.34 11.38
C HIS A 21 -5.67 20.32 12.38
N THR A 22 -5.21 20.82 13.53
CA THR A 22 -4.80 20.04 14.70
C THR A 22 -5.65 20.46 15.89
N LYS A 23 -5.72 19.62 16.93
CA LYS A 23 -6.45 19.96 18.16
C LYS A 23 -5.98 21.30 18.74
N LYS A 24 -4.67 21.54 18.75
CA LYS A 24 -4.05 22.79 19.23
C LYS A 24 -4.52 24.01 18.43
N ASN A 25 -4.64 23.88 17.11
CA ASN A 25 -5.16 24.97 16.27
C ASN A 25 -6.64 25.26 16.57
N MET A 26 -7.44 24.22 16.83
CA MET A 26 -8.86 24.38 17.20
C MET A 26 -9.02 25.05 18.57
N GLU A 27 -8.22 24.64 19.56
CA GLU A 27 -8.20 25.24 20.90
C GLU A 27 -7.79 26.72 20.84
N MET A 28 -6.80 27.07 20.02
CA MET A 28 -6.39 28.46 19.78
C MET A 28 -7.51 29.30 19.15
N VAL A 29 -8.12 28.82 18.07
CA VAL A 29 -9.24 29.50 17.39
C VAL A 29 -10.39 29.75 18.35
N PHE A 30 -10.74 28.74 19.15
CA PHE A 30 -11.82 28.83 20.13
C PHE A 30 -11.50 29.82 21.25
N SER A 31 -10.32 29.70 21.88
CA SER A 31 -9.90 30.57 23.00
C SER A 31 -9.71 32.03 22.62
N GLN A 32 -9.28 32.30 21.38
CA GLN A 32 -9.07 33.66 20.88
C GLN A 32 -10.33 34.25 20.22
N GLY A 33 -11.43 33.50 20.14
CA GLY A 33 -12.68 33.96 19.52
C GLY A 33 -12.55 34.31 18.04
N ILE A 34 -11.68 33.61 17.32
CA ILE A 34 -11.40 33.87 15.90
C ILE A 34 -12.57 33.36 15.04
N ASP A 35 -13.12 34.20 14.16
CA ASP A 35 -14.10 33.80 13.14
C ASP A 35 -13.42 32.94 12.07
N ALA A 36 -13.46 31.62 12.28
CA ALA A 36 -12.78 30.63 11.44
C ALA A 36 -13.73 29.59 10.84
N TYR A 37 -13.52 29.29 9.56
CA TYR A 37 -14.22 28.25 8.81
C TYR A 37 -13.25 27.12 8.50
N ILE A 38 -13.44 25.99 9.18
CA ILE A 38 -12.53 24.84 9.13
C ILE A 38 -13.22 23.67 8.45
N ALA A 39 -12.59 23.12 7.41
CA ALA A 39 -13.17 22.05 6.63
C ALA A 39 -13.21 20.71 7.40
N ASP A 40 -14.40 20.09 7.45
CA ASP A 40 -14.58 18.78 8.11
C ASP A 40 -13.91 17.64 7.31
N ARG A 41 -12.92 16.99 7.94
CA ARG A 41 -12.20 15.84 7.36
C ARG A 41 -13.10 14.63 7.12
N HIS A 42 -14.22 14.54 7.83
CA HIS A 42 -15.17 13.44 7.70
C HIS A 42 -16.38 13.79 6.84
N PHE A 43 -16.38 14.93 6.14
CA PHE A 43 -17.54 15.41 5.38
C PHE A 43 -18.02 14.36 4.38
N ARG A 44 -17.07 13.79 3.64
CA ARG A 44 -17.32 12.72 2.65
C ARG A 44 -17.71 11.37 3.25
N LYS A 45 -17.53 11.16 4.56
CA LYS A 45 -18.03 9.96 5.26
C LYS A 45 -19.46 10.17 5.76
N ARG A 46 -19.82 11.40 6.16
CA ARG A 46 -21.12 11.74 6.74
C ARG A 46 -22.18 12.04 5.68
N ASP A 47 -21.77 12.62 4.56
CA ASP A 47 -22.69 13.05 3.51
C ASP A 47 -23.14 11.85 2.62
N PRO A 48 -24.45 11.56 2.57
CA PRO A 48 -25.01 10.43 1.79
C PRO A 48 -24.65 10.45 0.31
N ARG A 49 -24.39 11.62 -0.28
CA ARG A 49 -24.01 11.76 -1.71
C ARG A 49 -22.67 11.08 -2.02
N PHE A 50 -21.83 10.82 -1.01
CA PHE A 50 -20.54 10.15 -1.16
C PHE A 50 -20.56 8.66 -0.79
N ARG A 51 -21.72 8.08 -0.49
CA ARG A 51 -21.87 6.67 -0.08
C ARG A 51 -21.24 5.70 -1.09
N ASP A 52 -21.42 5.95 -2.39
CA ASP A 52 -20.94 5.08 -3.46
C ASP A 52 -19.53 5.42 -3.98
N ARG A 53 -18.81 6.36 -3.35
CA ARG A 53 -17.44 6.76 -3.75
C ARG A 53 -16.50 5.56 -3.91
N ASN A 54 -16.65 4.54 -3.06
CA ASN A 54 -15.77 3.37 -3.09
C ASN A 54 -15.95 2.51 -4.36
N ARG A 55 -17.10 2.58 -5.05
CA ARG A 55 -17.34 1.87 -6.31
C ARG A 55 -16.31 2.25 -7.38
N PHE A 56 -16.06 3.56 -7.55
CA PHE A 56 -15.09 4.07 -8.51
C PHE A 56 -13.64 3.62 -8.19
N LYS A 57 -13.29 3.51 -6.89
CA LYS A 57 -11.97 2.99 -6.48
C LYS A 57 -11.79 1.51 -6.79
N GLN A 58 -12.86 0.71 -6.73
CA GLN A 58 -12.79 -0.72 -7.05
C GLN A 58 -12.64 -0.96 -8.55
N ILE A 59 -13.38 -0.21 -9.37
CA ILE A 59 -13.29 -0.27 -10.84
C ILE A 59 -11.88 0.08 -11.29
N ALA A 60 -11.35 1.22 -10.84
CA ALA A 60 -9.99 1.66 -11.16
C ALA A 60 -8.89 0.67 -10.71
N ARG A 61 -9.13 -0.15 -9.67
CA ARG A 61 -8.19 -1.21 -9.25
C ARG A 61 -8.28 -2.45 -10.12
N LYS A 62 -9.47 -2.82 -10.58
CA LYS A 62 -9.67 -3.97 -11.48
C LYS A 62 -9.08 -3.72 -12.86
N GLU A 63 -9.17 -2.49 -13.36
CA GLU A 63 -8.71 -2.11 -14.70
C GLU A 63 -7.19 -1.88 -14.80
N ARG A 64 -6.51 -1.72 -13.66
CA ARG A 64 -5.05 -1.56 -13.64
C ARG A 64 -4.36 -2.88 -13.98
N LYS A 65 -4.00 -3.04 -15.25
CA LYS A 65 -3.02 -4.05 -15.67
C LYS A 65 -1.69 -3.76 -14.99
N SER A 66 -1.16 -4.73 -14.26
CA SER A 66 0.17 -4.63 -13.67
C SER A 66 1.22 -4.52 -14.78
N ARG A 67 2.13 -3.56 -14.68
CA ARG A 67 3.29 -3.45 -15.59
C ARG A 67 4.19 -4.68 -15.51
N TRP A 68 4.28 -5.29 -14.33
CA TRP A 68 5.14 -6.44 -14.07
C TRP A 68 4.33 -7.71 -13.87
N PHE A 69 4.94 -8.87 -14.12
CA PHE A 69 4.37 -10.14 -13.72
C PHE A 69 4.14 -10.17 -12.21
N THR A 70 3.00 -10.71 -11.84
CA THR A 70 2.51 -10.95 -10.48
C THR A 70 2.54 -12.45 -10.19
N SER A 71 2.21 -12.88 -8.97
CA SER A 71 2.13 -14.32 -8.66
C SER A 71 1.07 -15.05 -9.49
N ARG A 72 0.09 -14.35 -10.06
CA ARG A 72 -0.97 -14.93 -10.91
C ARG A 72 -0.46 -15.37 -12.28
N ASP A 73 0.66 -14.82 -12.72
CA ASP A 73 1.26 -15.14 -14.02
C ASP A 73 2.16 -16.39 -13.93
N PHE A 74 2.31 -16.98 -12.73
CA PHE A 74 3.13 -18.15 -12.47
C PHE A 74 2.22 -19.37 -12.30
N ILE A 75 2.62 -20.50 -12.86
CA ILE A 75 1.93 -21.77 -12.67
C ILE A 75 2.51 -22.39 -11.41
N PHE A 76 1.68 -22.54 -10.38
CA PHE A 76 2.06 -23.15 -9.11
C PHE A 76 1.20 -24.39 -8.85
N ASP A 77 1.86 -25.54 -8.79
CA ASP A 77 1.30 -26.79 -8.33
C ASP A 77 1.67 -26.99 -6.87
N MET A 78 0.65 -26.99 -6.00
CA MET A 78 0.84 -27.11 -4.55
C MET A 78 1.19 -28.55 -4.13
N GLU A 79 0.70 -29.57 -4.83
CA GLU A 79 0.93 -30.97 -4.48
C GLU A 79 2.37 -31.35 -4.83
N GLN A 80 2.79 -31.01 -6.04
CA GLN A 80 4.13 -31.32 -6.53
C GLN A 80 5.18 -30.29 -6.08
N GLN A 81 4.75 -29.17 -5.47
CA GLN A 81 5.61 -28.05 -5.10
C GLN A 81 6.42 -27.51 -6.29
N ILE A 82 5.81 -27.53 -7.48
CA ILE A 82 6.41 -27.06 -8.72
C ILE A 82 5.92 -25.64 -9.00
N CYS A 83 6.84 -24.75 -9.37
CA CYS A 83 6.52 -23.41 -9.80
C CYS A 83 7.19 -23.12 -11.14
N ILE A 84 6.42 -22.68 -12.13
CA ILE A 84 6.89 -22.33 -13.46
C ILE A 84 6.60 -20.85 -13.72
N CYS A 85 7.62 -20.11 -14.17
CA CYS A 85 7.48 -18.69 -14.52
C CYS A 85 6.85 -18.48 -15.91
N PRO A 86 6.44 -17.24 -16.26
CA PRO A 86 5.99 -16.89 -17.61
C PRO A 86 6.98 -17.18 -18.75
N ALA A 87 8.27 -17.38 -18.43
CA ALA A 87 9.30 -17.78 -19.40
C ALA A 87 9.45 -19.30 -19.53
N TRP A 88 8.51 -20.09 -18.97
CA TRP A 88 8.55 -21.55 -18.95
C TRP A 88 9.78 -22.16 -18.26
N LYS A 89 10.36 -21.42 -17.30
CA LYS A 89 11.45 -21.91 -16.46
C LYS A 89 10.96 -22.30 -15.08
N HIS A 90 11.49 -23.41 -14.56
CA HIS A 90 11.20 -23.89 -13.21
C HIS A 90 11.91 -23.02 -12.16
N LEU A 91 11.16 -22.65 -11.13
CA LEU A 91 11.70 -22.06 -9.91
C LEU A 91 11.91 -23.17 -8.87
N TYR A 92 12.95 -23.01 -8.06
CA TYR A 92 13.17 -23.89 -6.91
C TYR A 92 12.51 -23.31 -5.66
N VAL A 93 12.17 -24.19 -4.73
CA VAL A 93 11.64 -23.79 -3.42
C VAL A 93 12.77 -23.20 -2.59
N LYS A 94 12.66 -21.92 -2.23
CA LYS A 94 13.59 -21.26 -1.30
C LYS A 94 13.19 -21.48 0.16
N ASN A 95 11.89 -21.42 0.45
CA ASN A 95 11.37 -21.64 1.81
C ASN A 95 9.91 -22.12 1.76
N LYS A 96 9.62 -23.30 2.32
CA LYS A 96 8.26 -23.89 2.40
C LYS A 96 7.39 -23.27 3.50
N ASN A 97 8.00 -22.72 4.55
CA ASN A 97 7.34 -22.21 5.74
C ASN A 97 7.67 -20.72 5.94
N PHE A 98 7.65 -19.92 4.88
CA PHE A 98 7.88 -18.48 4.99
C PHE A 98 6.72 -17.85 5.78
N VAL A 99 7.04 -17.12 6.85
CA VAL A 99 6.05 -16.40 7.64
C VAL A 99 6.34 -14.90 7.51
N THR A 100 5.34 -14.14 7.09
CA THR A 100 5.45 -12.68 7.08
C THR A 100 5.37 -12.11 8.49
N ARG A 101 5.88 -10.88 8.68
CA ARG A 101 5.73 -10.13 9.94
C ARG A 101 4.27 -10.02 10.42
N ASN A 102 3.31 -10.10 9.51
CA ASN A 102 1.88 -10.01 9.80
C ASN A 102 1.22 -11.37 10.06
N GLY A 103 2.00 -12.45 10.18
CA GLY A 103 1.54 -13.81 10.53
C GLY A 103 1.02 -14.65 9.36
N TYR A 104 1.15 -14.21 8.10
CA TYR A 104 0.74 -15.03 6.95
C TYR A 104 1.81 -16.04 6.57
N LYS A 105 1.41 -17.30 6.40
CA LYS A 105 2.26 -18.38 5.87
C LYS A 105 2.29 -18.35 4.34
N ALA A 106 3.45 -18.58 3.75
CA ALA A 106 3.63 -18.68 2.31
C ALA A 106 4.74 -19.68 1.95
N ILE A 107 4.73 -20.13 0.70
CA ILE A 107 5.87 -20.79 0.08
C ILE A 107 6.59 -19.77 -0.79
N ALA A 108 7.90 -19.62 -0.57
CA ALA A 108 8.78 -18.78 -1.36
C ALA A 108 9.48 -19.60 -2.44
N PHE A 109 9.32 -19.20 -3.70
CA PHE A 109 10.01 -19.75 -4.85
C PHE A 109 11.02 -18.75 -5.40
N MET A 110 12.12 -19.26 -5.94
CA MET A 110 13.21 -18.46 -6.48
C MET A 110 13.66 -19.00 -7.85
N GLY A 111 13.88 -18.08 -8.79
CA GLY A 111 14.45 -18.41 -10.10
C GLY A 111 15.95 -18.68 -10.03
N LYS A 112 16.48 -19.46 -10.98
CA LYS A 112 17.92 -19.71 -11.11
C LYS A 112 18.63 -18.49 -11.68
N LYS A 113 19.80 -18.17 -11.11
CA LYS A 113 20.61 -17.00 -11.52
C LYS A 113 21.00 -17.04 -12.99
N THR A 114 21.47 -18.20 -13.45
CA THR A 114 21.90 -18.45 -14.83
C THR A 114 20.76 -18.20 -15.83
N GLU A 115 19.54 -18.64 -15.51
CA GLU A 115 18.38 -18.46 -16.38
C GLU A 115 17.80 -17.03 -16.31
N CYS A 116 17.74 -16.43 -15.12
CA CYS A 116 17.12 -15.10 -14.93
C CYS A 116 17.96 -13.97 -15.53
N ARG A 117 19.29 -14.09 -15.56
CA ARG A 117 20.19 -13.05 -16.09
C ARG A 117 20.06 -12.90 -17.61
N VAL A 118 19.86 -14.00 -18.34
CA VAL A 118 19.74 -14.02 -19.82
C VAL A 118 18.30 -14.01 -20.33
N CYS A 119 17.32 -13.93 -19.42
CA CYS A 119 15.91 -14.03 -19.77
C CYS A 119 15.39 -12.79 -20.52
N LYS A 120 14.82 -12.98 -21.71
CA LYS A 120 14.23 -11.90 -22.53
C LYS A 120 13.05 -11.19 -21.86
N LEU A 121 12.41 -11.82 -20.88
CA LEU A 121 11.27 -11.25 -20.15
C LEU A 121 11.68 -10.49 -18.88
N ARG A 122 12.98 -10.26 -18.65
CA ARG A 122 13.52 -9.67 -17.42
C ARG A 122 12.91 -8.31 -17.06
N GLU A 123 12.74 -7.42 -18.04
CA GLU A 123 12.13 -6.08 -17.88
C GLU A 123 10.67 -6.13 -17.40
N ARG A 124 9.93 -7.19 -17.77
CA ARG A 124 8.56 -7.42 -17.31
C ARG A 124 8.51 -8.24 -16.03
N CYS A 125 9.57 -8.97 -15.71
CA CYS A 125 9.64 -9.85 -14.55
C CYS A 125 10.17 -9.16 -13.30
N LEU A 126 11.15 -8.27 -13.42
CA LEU A 126 11.81 -7.62 -12.28
C LEU A 126 11.47 -6.14 -12.24
N ARG A 127 11.25 -5.63 -11.02
CA ARG A 127 10.99 -4.20 -10.82
C ARG A 127 12.22 -3.34 -11.10
N TYR A 128 13.40 -3.87 -10.77
CA TYR A 128 14.70 -3.23 -10.96
C TYR A 128 15.67 -4.25 -11.59
N PRO A 129 15.62 -4.45 -12.92
CA PRO A 129 16.45 -5.42 -13.65
C PRO A 129 17.96 -5.18 -13.53
N ASP A 130 18.37 -3.95 -13.26
CA ASP A 130 19.74 -3.48 -13.08
C ASP A 130 20.40 -4.06 -11.80
N ARG A 131 19.66 -4.10 -10.69
CA ARG A 131 20.18 -4.52 -9.37
C ARG A 131 19.59 -5.82 -8.84
N THR A 132 18.44 -6.24 -9.35
CA THR A 132 17.78 -7.48 -8.92
C THR A 132 18.19 -8.58 -9.87
N GLU A 133 18.97 -9.57 -9.44
CA GLU A 133 19.47 -10.59 -10.37
C GLU A 133 18.43 -11.67 -10.69
N ILE A 134 17.56 -11.98 -9.73
CA ILE A 134 16.66 -13.14 -9.76
C ILE A 134 15.26 -12.77 -9.27
N ARG A 135 14.25 -13.46 -9.82
CA ARG A 135 12.87 -13.32 -9.36
C ARG A 135 12.64 -14.19 -8.13
N GLN A 136 12.02 -13.61 -7.10
CA GLN A 136 11.42 -14.34 -5.99
C GLN A 136 9.91 -14.10 -6.01
N VAL A 137 9.12 -15.14 -5.82
CA VAL A 137 7.66 -15.08 -5.74
C VAL A 137 7.17 -15.84 -4.51
N HIS A 138 6.11 -15.35 -3.89
CA HIS A 138 5.51 -15.96 -2.71
C HIS A 138 4.07 -16.34 -2.99
N PHE A 139 3.68 -17.56 -2.62
CA PHE A 139 2.30 -18.02 -2.65
C PHE A 139 1.78 -18.14 -1.22
N PHE A 140 0.86 -17.25 -0.86
CA PHE A 140 0.29 -17.18 0.48
C PHE A 140 -0.78 -18.25 0.68
N MET A 141 -0.66 -19.00 1.77
CA MET A 141 -1.71 -19.89 2.26
C MET A 141 -2.74 -19.03 3.02
N ALA A 142 -4.03 -19.28 2.82
CA ALA A 142 -5.11 -18.43 3.35
C ALA A 142 -5.17 -18.34 4.90
N ARG A 143 -4.41 -19.15 5.64
CA ARG A 143 -4.38 -19.13 7.11
C ARG A 143 -3.38 -18.11 7.65
N ARG A 144 -3.90 -17.11 8.37
CA ARG A 144 -3.12 -16.28 9.30
C ARG A 144 -2.78 -17.12 10.53
N ILE A 145 -1.49 -17.28 10.82
CA ILE A 145 -1.02 -17.85 12.07
C ILE A 145 -1.14 -16.73 13.10
N VAL A 146 -2.11 -16.84 14.00
CA VAL A 146 -2.15 -15.99 15.20
C VAL A 146 -1.05 -16.54 16.11
N GLN A 147 0.03 -15.78 16.28
CA GLN A 147 0.99 -16.08 17.34
C GLN A 147 0.25 -15.88 18.67
N ALA A 148 0.11 -16.94 19.46
CA ALA A 148 -0.29 -16.80 20.86
C ALA A 148 0.76 -15.91 21.54
N ALA A 149 0.29 -14.88 22.24
CA ALA A 149 1.18 -14.05 23.05
C ALA A 149 1.86 -14.94 24.10
N PRO A 150 3.15 -14.75 24.38
CA PRO A 150 3.77 -15.38 25.55
C PRO A 150 3.06 -14.86 26.81
N SER A 151 2.68 -15.79 27.67
CA SER A 151 2.06 -15.59 28.98
C SER A 151 2.91 -14.73 29.90
#